data_AF-T0ST92-F1
#
_entry.id   AF-T0ST92-F1
#
_cell.length_a   1.000
_cell.length_b   1.000
_cell.length_c   1.000
_cell.angle_alpha   90.00
_cell.angle_beta   90.00
_cell.angle_gamma   90.00
#
_symmetry.space_group_name_H-M   'P 1'
#
loop_
_entity.id
_entity.type
_entity.pdbx_description
1 polymer ?
#
loop_
_entity_poly.entity_id
_entity_poly.type
_entity_poly.pdbx_seq_one_letter_code
_entity_poly.pdbx_strand_id
1 'polypeptide(L)'
;MKWLVVFAVAFTQFSYANEESKKEITSIEELIQIMNDSRKVEEVVRVEEQILSRVESGTNIGGGFATSDDLSIWCNTSNMILETYYTEAKFQGKNFFEANKLLSKGLYLAHGKIANENNSTFTLKALARGLELVNLIGAIDPMSSKESLESANNVLNHYYDFILSAVTKSLDLSAVIPLLSDLESCSDCRVDFEKFEYRFVEYAKMQLKFISIATLGKKNGVFYPVGNSEHFLRALELFSEKTKEDLRNSLWKERFSCAIAELDVLYMQLTLFNQGSRSMYRGRIEMAVQGFAQKMNTIINELNNEESCK
;
A
#
# COMPACT_ATOMS: atom_id res chain seq x y z
N MET A 1 -29.64 -29.42 -8.97
CA MET A 1 -30.46 -28.26 -8.57
C MET A 1 -29.65 -27.07 -8.04
N LYS A 2 -28.48 -27.23 -7.39
CA LYS A 2 -27.62 -26.10 -6.97
C LYS A 2 -26.85 -25.37 -8.09
N TRP A 3 -26.76 -25.94 -9.28
CA TRP A 3 -26.05 -25.35 -10.43
C TRP A 3 -26.89 -24.33 -11.23
N LEU A 4 -28.21 -24.34 -11.08
CA LEU A 4 -29.10 -23.41 -11.80
C LEU A 4 -29.20 -22.02 -11.16
N VAL A 5 -28.88 -21.90 -9.87
CA VAL A 5 -28.93 -20.62 -9.14
C VAL A 5 -27.68 -19.77 -9.41
N VAL A 6 -26.52 -20.39 -9.63
CA VAL A 6 -25.27 -19.67 -9.94
C VAL A 6 -25.32 -19.06 -11.35
N PHE A 7 -25.93 -19.74 -12.32
CA PHE A 7 -26.13 -19.19 -13.67
C PHE A 7 -27.09 -17.99 -13.70
N ALA A 8 -28.12 -17.99 -12.85
CA ALA A 8 -29.09 -16.89 -12.81
C ALA A 8 -28.47 -15.58 -12.26
N VAL A 9 -27.59 -15.67 -11.26
CA VAL A 9 -26.93 -14.49 -10.66
C VAL A 9 -25.89 -13.89 -11.61
N ALA A 10 -25.11 -14.73 -12.31
CA ALA A 10 -24.12 -14.28 -13.28
C ALA A 10 -24.76 -13.61 -14.52
N PHE A 11 -25.91 -14.11 -14.99
CA PHE A 11 -26.62 -13.50 -16.12
C PHE A 11 -27.26 -12.15 -15.75
N THR A 12 -27.72 -11.97 -14.51
CA THR A 12 -28.29 -10.69 -14.07
C THR A 12 -27.25 -9.60 -13.85
N GLN A 13 -26.02 -9.95 -13.43
CA GLN A 13 -24.93 -8.95 -13.29
C GLN A 13 -24.32 -8.53 -14.63
N PHE A 14 -24.32 -9.41 -15.64
CA PHE A 14 -23.92 -9.04 -17.01
C PHE A 14 -24.96 -8.20 -17.76
N SER A 15 -26.23 -8.20 -17.32
CA SER A 15 -27.30 -7.43 -17.96
C SER A 15 -27.42 -5.98 -17.49
N TYR A 16 -26.62 -5.55 -16.51
CA TYR A 16 -26.66 -4.17 -15.98
C TYR A 16 -25.40 -3.34 -16.24
N ALA A 17 -24.43 -3.89 -16.99
CA ALA A 17 -23.27 -3.15 -17.48
C ALA A 17 -23.35 -3.04 -19.01
N ASN A 18 -23.51 -1.81 -19.51
CA ASN A 18 -23.44 -1.39 -20.92
C ASN A 18 -24.50 -1.93 -21.88
N GLU A 19 -25.50 -1.09 -22.17
CA GLU A 19 -26.33 -1.17 -23.38
C GLU A 19 -25.55 -0.90 -24.69
N GLU A 20 -24.27 -0.52 -24.63
CA GLU A 20 -23.46 -0.17 -25.82
C GLU A 20 -22.38 -1.18 -26.25
N SER A 21 -22.31 -2.38 -25.66
CA SER A 21 -21.35 -3.39 -26.12
C SER A 21 -21.90 -4.82 -26.08
N LYS A 22 -22.97 -5.10 -26.84
CA LYS A 22 -23.31 -6.47 -27.24
C LYS A 22 -22.39 -6.92 -28.36
N LYS A 23 -21.19 -7.39 -28.01
CA LYS A 23 -20.41 -8.25 -28.92
C LYS A 23 -21.05 -9.64 -28.86
N GLU A 24 -21.75 -10.05 -29.92
CA GLU A 24 -22.21 -11.43 -30.05
C GLU A 24 -20.98 -12.36 -30.08
N ILE A 25 -20.90 -13.28 -29.12
CA ILE A 25 -19.91 -14.35 -29.12
C ILE A 25 -20.34 -15.33 -30.22
N THR A 26 -19.55 -15.45 -31.29
CA THR A 26 -19.99 -16.17 -32.51
C THR A 26 -19.40 -17.56 -32.63
N SER A 27 -18.46 -17.94 -31.76
CA SER A 27 -17.87 -19.27 -31.80
C SER A 27 -17.59 -19.85 -30.41
N ILE A 28 -17.60 -21.19 -30.36
CA ILE A 28 -17.23 -21.98 -29.17
C ILE A 28 -15.76 -21.70 -28.79
N GLU A 29 -14.91 -21.35 -29.76
CA GLU A 29 -13.49 -21.04 -29.54
C GLU A 29 -13.30 -19.71 -28.80
N GLU A 30 -14.10 -18.67 -29.10
CA GLU A 30 -14.10 -17.40 -28.35
C GLU A 30 -14.56 -17.61 -26.90
N LEU A 31 -15.54 -18.48 -26.68
CA LEU A 31 -16.06 -18.85 -25.36
C LEU A 31 -15.02 -19.62 -24.53
N ILE A 32 -14.30 -20.55 -25.16
CA ILE A 32 -13.19 -21.30 -24.53
C ILE A 32 -12.03 -20.36 -24.18
N GLN A 33 -11.72 -19.38 -25.02
CA GLN A 33 -10.67 -18.39 -24.76
C GLN A 33 -11.01 -17.51 -23.55
N ILE A 34 -12.25 -17.00 -23.49
CA ILE A 34 -12.75 -16.20 -22.35
C ILE A 34 -12.77 -17.01 -21.06
N MET A 35 -13.18 -18.29 -21.13
CA MET A 35 -13.15 -19.19 -19.98
C MET A 35 -11.73 -19.51 -19.51
N ASN A 36 -10.76 -19.63 -20.43
CA ASN A 36 -9.35 -19.84 -20.09
C ASN A 36 -8.70 -18.59 -19.47
N ASP A 37 -9.05 -17.39 -19.95
CA ASP A 37 -8.58 -16.14 -19.35
C ASP A 37 -9.25 -15.88 -17.98
N SER A 38 -10.53 -16.23 -17.82
CA SER A 38 -11.23 -16.18 -16.53
C SER A 38 -10.66 -17.17 -15.51
N ARG A 39 -10.19 -18.34 -15.97
CA ARG A 39 -9.50 -19.32 -15.11
C ARG A 39 -8.16 -18.81 -14.60
N LYS A 40 -7.43 -18.03 -15.41
CA LYS A 40 -6.20 -17.35 -14.95
C LYS A 40 -6.51 -16.25 -13.94
N VAL A 41 -7.64 -15.56 -14.07
CA VAL A 41 -8.10 -14.56 -13.08
C VAL A 41 -8.54 -15.24 -11.79
N GLU A 42 -9.25 -16.38 -11.84
CA GLU A 42 -9.59 -17.18 -10.65
C GLU A 42 -8.35 -17.75 -9.94
N GLU A 43 -7.28 -18.07 -10.67
CA GLU A 43 -6.00 -18.51 -10.09
C GLU A 43 -5.27 -17.36 -9.38
N VAL A 44 -5.36 -16.12 -9.91
CA VAL A 44 -4.84 -14.91 -9.25
C VAL A 44 -5.68 -14.54 -8.02
N VAL A 45 -7.01 -14.64 -8.10
CA VAL A 45 -7.94 -14.33 -7.00
C VAL A 45 -7.91 -15.39 -5.88
N ARG A 46 -7.68 -16.68 -6.20
CA ARG A 46 -7.48 -17.72 -5.17
C ARG A 46 -6.15 -17.59 -4.43
N VAL A 47 -5.12 -17.05 -5.10
CA VAL A 47 -3.85 -16.71 -4.44
C VAL A 47 -4.05 -15.50 -3.51
N GLU A 48 -4.87 -14.52 -3.88
CA GLU A 48 -5.25 -13.40 -3.00
C GLU A 48 -6.07 -13.82 -1.77
N GLU A 49 -7.07 -14.72 -1.91
CA GLU A 49 -7.89 -15.18 -0.79
C GLU A 49 -7.14 -16.08 0.21
N GLN A 50 -6.10 -16.82 -0.23
CA GLN A 50 -5.24 -17.57 0.69
C GLN A 50 -4.24 -16.68 1.45
N ILE A 51 -3.77 -15.59 0.83
CA ILE A 51 -2.87 -14.60 1.45
C ILE A 51 -3.57 -13.79 2.55
N LEU A 52 -4.89 -13.56 2.44
CA LEU A 52 -5.65 -12.70 3.35
C LEU A 52 -6.11 -13.38 4.66
N SER A 53 -5.95 -14.70 4.83
CA SER A 53 -6.57 -15.42 5.97
C SER A 53 -5.67 -15.70 7.17
N ARG A 54 -4.36 -15.38 7.16
CA ARG A 54 -3.44 -15.80 8.24
C ARG A 54 -2.29 -14.84 8.54
N VAL A 55 -2.59 -13.59 8.88
CA VAL A 55 -1.64 -12.67 9.53
C VAL A 55 -2.09 -12.43 10.98
N GLU A 56 -1.81 -13.41 11.85
CA GLU A 56 -1.94 -13.23 13.30
C GLU A 56 -0.54 -13.09 13.93
N SER A 57 -0.32 -11.94 14.57
CA SER A 57 0.87 -11.44 15.29
C SER A 57 1.95 -10.71 14.46
N GLY A 58 1.91 -9.37 14.50
CA GLY A 58 2.88 -8.49 13.87
C GLY A 58 4.12 -8.14 14.71
N THR A 59 4.47 -8.95 15.71
CA THR A 59 5.81 -8.94 16.33
C THR A 59 6.67 -10.15 15.94
N ASN A 60 6.31 -10.89 14.89
CA ASN A 60 7.20 -11.85 14.24
C ASN A 60 8.33 -11.09 13.51
N ILE A 61 9.22 -10.47 14.27
CA ILE A 61 10.48 -9.94 13.76
C ILE A 61 11.36 -11.17 13.47
N GLY A 62 11.75 -11.36 12.19
CA GLY A 62 12.65 -12.45 11.79
C GLY A 62 12.00 -13.79 11.39
N GLY A 63 10.68 -13.84 11.20
CA GLY A 63 9.93 -15.11 11.05
C GLY A 63 10.29 -16.05 9.89
N GLY A 64 11.14 -15.69 8.94
CA GLY A 64 11.55 -16.64 7.88
C GLY A 64 12.85 -16.36 7.13
N PHE A 65 13.67 -15.43 7.63
CA PHE A 65 15.10 -15.41 7.32
C PHE A 65 15.83 -16.23 8.38
N ALA A 66 16.78 -17.07 7.98
CA ALA A 66 17.43 -18.00 8.91
C ALA A 66 18.36 -17.28 9.90
N THR A 67 18.84 -16.07 9.57
CA THR A 67 19.73 -15.23 10.39
C THR A 67 19.54 -13.75 10.11
N SER A 68 20.04 -12.88 11.01
CA SER A 68 20.13 -11.43 10.78
C SER A 68 20.97 -11.07 9.54
N ASP A 69 21.97 -11.90 9.22
CA ASP A 69 22.84 -11.71 8.05
C ASP A 69 22.09 -11.96 6.73
N ASP A 70 21.28 -13.02 6.66
CA ASP A 70 20.46 -13.30 5.48
C ASP A 70 19.47 -12.17 5.20
N LEU A 71 18.86 -11.64 6.27
CA LEU A 71 17.97 -10.48 6.18
C LEU A 71 18.71 -9.23 5.69
N SER A 72 19.92 -8.98 6.19
CA SER A 72 20.76 -7.86 5.75
C SER A 72 21.09 -7.95 4.27
N ILE A 73 21.50 -9.12 3.79
CA ILE A 73 21.81 -9.36 2.37
C ILE A 73 20.57 -9.12 1.51
N TRP A 74 19.42 -9.63 1.92
CA TRP A 74 18.17 -9.43 1.20
C TRP A 74 17.76 -7.94 1.16
N CYS A 75 17.75 -7.24 2.30
CA CYS A 75 17.42 -5.81 2.35
C CYS A 75 18.33 -4.97 1.46
N ASN A 76 19.64 -5.23 1.47
CA ASN A 76 20.60 -4.53 0.62
C ASN A 76 20.37 -4.84 -0.87
N THR A 77 20.05 -6.09 -1.22
CA THR A 77 19.76 -6.50 -2.60
C THR A 77 18.49 -5.81 -3.11
N SER A 78 17.41 -5.82 -2.33
CA SER A 78 16.17 -5.12 -2.66
C SER A 78 16.40 -3.61 -2.79
N ASN A 79 17.23 -3.01 -1.91
CA ASN A 79 17.60 -1.59 -1.99
C ASN A 79 18.32 -1.26 -3.30
N MET A 80 19.30 -2.08 -3.70
CA MET A 80 20.01 -1.90 -4.98
C MET A 80 19.07 -1.99 -6.19
N ILE A 81 18.13 -2.95 -6.18
CA ILE A 81 17.14 -3.08 -7.26
C ILE A 81 16.29 -1.81 -7.33
N LEU A 82 15.75 -1.36 -6.19
CA LEU A 82 14.94 -0.14 -6.14
C LEU A 82 15.73 1.08 -6.63
N GLU A 83 16.95 1.31 -6.15
CA GLU A 83 17.78 2.44 -6.57
C GLU A 83 18.08 2.42 -8.07
N THR A 84 18.34 1.24 -8.64
CA THR A 84 18.58 1.07 -10.08
C THR A 84 17.36 1.52 -10.88
N TYR A 85 16.19 0.96 -10.59
CA TYR A 85 14.96 1.29 -11.32
C TYR A 85 14.46 2.72 -11.07
N TYR A 86 14.70 3.25 -9.88
CA TYR A 86 14.40 4.65 -9.56
C TYR A 86 15.23 5.62 -10.40
N THR A 87 16.53 5.31 -10.56
CA THR A 87 17.44 6.09 -11.40
C THR A 87 17.06 5.97 -12.88
N GLU A 88 16.78 4.76 -13.37
CA GLU A 88 16.34 4.53 -14.74
C GLU A 88 15.02 5.25 -15.07
N ALA A 89 14.07 5.28 -14.13
CA ALA A 89 12.82 6.00 -14.28
C ALA A 89 13.04 7.52 -14.41
N LYS A 90 13.97 8.10 -13.64
CA LYS A 90 14.34 9.52 -13.75
C LYS A 90 14.92 9.87 -15.12
N PHE A 91 15.63 8.96 -15.76
CA PHE A 91 16.16 9.17 -17.12
C PHE A 91 15.07 9.21 -18.22
N GLN A 92 13.84 8.76 -17.94
CA GLN A 92 12.74 8.85 -18.89
C GLN A 92 12.20 10.29 -19.07
N GLY A 93 12.57 11.21 -18.17
CA GLY A 93 12.14 12.61 -18.23
C GLY A 93 10.62 12.75 -18.15
N LYS A 94 9.99 13.31 -19.20
CA LYS A 94 8.53 13.52 -19.27
C LYS A 94 7.74 12.32 -19.84
N ASN A 95 8.40 11.21 -20.14
CA ASN A 95 7.71 9.98 -20.53
C ASN A 95 7.23 9.24 -19.27
N PHE A 96 6.19 9.79 -18.64
CA PHE A 96 5.69 9.31 -17.34
C PHE A 96 5.16 7.87 -17.38
N PHE A 97 4.61 7.42 -18.51
CA PHE A 97 4.15 6.04 -18.67
C PHE A 97 5.32 5.04 -18.56
N GLU A 98 6.41 5.26 -19.31
CA GLU A 98 7.59 4.39 -19.21
C GLU A 98 8.29 4.53 -17.87
N ALA A 99 8.34 5.74 -17.30
CA ALA A 99 8.86 5.94 -15.95
C ALA A 99 8.08 5.10 -14.91
N ASN A 100 6.74 5.14 -14.95
CA ASN A 100 5.89 4.37 -14.05
C ASN A 100 6.04 2.86 -14.25
N LYS A 101 6.22 2.39 -15.50
CA LYS A 101 6.52 0.98 -15.77
C LYS A 101 7.84 0.54 -15.14
N LEU A 102 8.88 1.38 -15.21
CA LEU A 102 10.16 1.08 -14.58
C LEU A 102 10.06 1.04 -13.06
N LEU A 103 9.38 2.01 -12.44
CA LEU A 103 9.12 2.01 -11.00
C LEU A 103 8.29 0.79 -10.56
N SER A 104 7.23 0.45 -11.30
CA SER A 104 6.41 -0.72 -10.99
C SER A 104 7.21 -2.02 -11.11
N LYS A 105 8.06 -2.12 -12.13
CA LYS A 105 8.96 -3.26 -12.33
C LYS A 105 10.02 -3.36 -11.23
N GLY A 106 10.57 -2.24 -10.78
CA GLY A 106 11.53 -2.21 -9.68
C GLY A 106 10.92 -2.72 -8.37
N LEU A 107 9.70 -2.29 -8.03
CA LEU A 107 8.95 -2.82 -6.88
C LEU A 107 8.74 -4.33 -6.99
N TYR A 108 8.29 -4.81 -8.16
CA TYR A 108 8.04 -6.24 -8.38
C TYR A 108 9.32 -7.08 -8.25
N LEU A 109 10.42 -6.64 -8.84
CA LEU A 109 11.70 -7.35 -8.77
C LEU A 109 12.32 -7.30 -7.38
N ALA A 110 12.22 -6.18 -6.68
CA ALA A 110 12.74 -6.02 -5.33
C ALA A 110 11.91 -6.82 -4.30
N HIS A 111 10.60 -6.97 -4.53
CA HIS A 111 9.75 -7.86 -3.76
C HIS A 111 10.20 -9.32 -3.91
N GLY A 112 10.53 -9.72 -5.15
CA GLY A 112 11.05 -11.05 -5.47
C GLY A 112 10.04 -12.17 -5.25
N LYS A 113 10.46 -13.41 -5.54
CA LYS A 113 9.78 -14.63 -5.08
C LYS A 113 10.43 -15.07 -3.78
N ILE A 114 9.95 -14.54 -2.66
CA ILE A 114 10.37 -15.05 -1.36
C ILE A 114 9.65 -16.38 -1.13
N ALA A 115 10.42 -17.46 -1.01
CA ALA A 115 9.91 -18.83 -0.90
C ALA A 115 9.40 -19.17 0.52
N ASN A 116 9.54 -18.27 1.48
CA ASN A 116 9.12 -18.47 2.87
C ASN A 116 7.99 -17.50 3.23
N GLU A 117 6.82 -18.06 3.48
CA GLU A 117 5.57 -17.39 3.85
C GLU A 117 5.64 -16.65 5.20
N ASN A 118 6.74 -16.81 5.95
CA ASN A 118 6.93 -16.20 7.26
C ASN A 118 7.88 -14.97 7.25
N ASN A 119 8.30 -14.48 6.08
CA ASN A 119 9.27 -13.37 5.98
C ASN A 119 8.60 -12.01 6.22
N SER A 120 8.31 -11.66 7.47
CA SER A 120 7.64 -10.42 7.86
C SER A 120 8.60 -9.24 8.08
N THR A 121 9.33 -8.81 7.04
CA THR A 121 10.14 -7.58 7.11
C THR A 121 9.30 -6.34 6.79
N PHE A 122 9.72 -5.18 7.27
CA PHE A 122 9.01 -3.94 6.96
C PHE A 122 9.20 -3.54 5.50
N THR A 123 10.39 -3.76 4.94
CA THR A 123 10.67 -3.55 3.53
C THR A 123 9.80 -4.45 2.64
N LEU A 124 9.60 -5.73 3.01
CA LEU A 124 8.72 -6.61 2.22
C LEU A 124 7.27 -6.12 2.26
N LYS A 125 6.76 -5.77 3.44
CA LYS A 125 5.41 -5.19 3.57
C LYS A 125 5.27 -3.92 2.74
N ALA A 126 6.26 -3.03 2.77
CA ALA A 126 6.24 -1.80 1.98
C ALA A 126 6.31 -2.09 0.46
N LEU A 127 7.09 -3.09 0.03
CA LEU A 127 7.12 -3.50 -1.37
C LEU A 127 5.75 -4.04 -1.84
N ALA A 128 5.11 -4.90 -1.04
CA ALA A 128 3.78 -5.43 -1.34
C ALA A 128 2.72 -4.30 -1.43
N ARG A 129 2.72 -3.39 -0.46
CA ARG A 129 1.86 -2.19 -0.45
C ARG A 129 2.14 -1.27 -1.64
N GLY A 130 3.39 -1.18 -2.08
CA GLY A 130 3.76 -0.44 -3.29
C GLY A 130 3.14 -1.01 -4.56
N LEU A 131 3.11 -2.33 -4.69
CA LEU A 131 2.46 -3.01 -5.81
C LEU A 131 0.94 -2.80 -5.79
N GLU A 132 0.32 -2.86 -4.61
CA GLU A 132 -1.10 -2.52 -4.44
C GLU A 132 -1.37 -1.05 -4.82
N LEU A 133 -0.53 -0.13 -4.36
CA LEU A 133 -0.61 1.30 -4.69
C LEU A 133 -0.53 1.55 -6.20
N VAL A 134 0.40 0.89 -6.91
CA VAL A 134 0.56 0.98 -8.37
C VAL A 134 -0.75 0.67 -9.09
N ASN A 135 -1.46 -0.37 -8.65
CA ASN A 135 -2.74 -0.78 -9.23
C ASN A 135 -3.84 0.23 -8.90
N LEU A 136 -3.94 0.66 -7.63
CA LEU A 136 -4.97 1.58 -7.17
C LEU A 136 -4.93 2.95 -7.83
N ILE A 137 -3.73 3.45 -8.17
CA ILE A 137 -3.55 4.74 -8.86
C ILE A 137 -3.44 4.60 -10.38
N GLY A 138 -3.65 3.40 -10.94
CA GLY A 138 -3.59 3.18 -12.38
C GLY A 138 -2.25 3.58 -13.02
N ALA A 139 -1.13 3.41 -12.31
CA ALA A 139 0.15 4.01 -12.71
C ALA A 139 0.66 3.55 -14.08
N ILE A 140 0.24 2.36 -14.52
CA ILE A 140 0.59 1.73 -15.79
C ILE A 140 -0.62 1.50 -16.70
N ASP A 141 -1.74 2.18 -16.45
CA ASP A 141 -2.92 2.11 -17.31
C ASP A 141 -2.68 2.90 -18.61
N PRO A 142 -2.69 2.25 -19.80
CA PRO A 142 -2.49 2.93 -21.07
C PRO A 142 -3.60 3.94 -21.41
N MET A 143 -4.76 3.88 -20.75
CA MET A 143 -5.88 4.79 -20.94
C MET A 143 -5.80 6.03 -20.03
N SER A 144 -4.84 6.08 -19.11
CA SER A 144 -4.66 7.23 -18.23
C SER A 144 -4.25 8.49 -19.00
N SER A 145 -4.80 9.64 -18.58
CA SER A 145 -4.36 10.93 -19.11
C SER A 145 -2.91 11.22 -18.72
N LYS A 146 -2.28 12.15 -19.44
CA LYS A 146 -0.90 12.55 -19.15
C LYS A 146 -0.76 13.11 -17.73
N GLU A 147 -1.72 13.92 -17.28
CA GLU A 147 -1.76 14.51 -15.95
C GLU A 147 -1.92 13.44 -14.87
N SER A 148 -2.70 12.39 -15.15
CA SER A 148 -2.82 11.24 -14.26
C SER A 148 -1.49 10.50 -14.16
N LEU A 149 -0.86 10.18 -15.30
CA LEU A 149 0.44 9.50 -15.33
C LEU A 149 1.54 10.30 -14.62
N GLU A 150 1.57 11.63 -14.79
CA GLU A 150 2.49 12.54 -14.08
C GLU A 150 2.24 12.51 -12.57
N SER A 151 0.98 12.56 -12.15
CA SER A 151 0.60 12.47 -10.74
C SER A 151 0.99 11.11 -10.13
N ALA A 152 0.72 10.01 -10.82
CA ALA A 152 1.12 8.67 -10.39
C ALA A 152 2.65 8.56 -10.30
N ASN A 153 3.39 9.14 -11.24
CA ASN A 153 4.84 9.17 -11.20
C ASN A 153 5.36 9.91 -9.96
N ASN A 154 4.78 11.06 -9.64
CA ASN A 154 5.14 11.81 -8.45
C ASN A 154 4.87 11.01 -7.16
N VAL A 155 3.74 10.31 -7.10
CA VAL A 155 3.40 9.40 -5.99
C VAL A 155 4.45 8.29 -5.84
N LEU A 156 4.76 7.58 -6.92
CA LEU A 156 5.70 6.47 -6.88
C LEU A 156 7.12 6.92 -6.53
N ASN A 157 7.60 8.08 -7.03
CA ASN A 157 8.91 8.61 -6.66
C ASN A 157 9.02 8.87 -5.15
N HIS A 158 8.01 9.53 -4.56
CA HIS A 158 7.99 9.77 -3.12
C HIS A 158 7.84 8.48 -2.31
N TYR A 159 7.12 7.49 -2.86
CA TYR A 159 7.00 6.18 -2.22
C TYR A 159 8.32 5.41 -2.23
N TYR A 160 9.09 5.52 -3.30
CA TYR A 160 10.46 5.00 -3.37
C TYR A 160 11.37 5.64 -2.32
N ASP A 161 11.34 6.97 -2.20
CA ASP A 161 12.10 7.68 -1.17
C ASP A 161 11.71 7.22 0.25
N PHE A 162 10.41 6.99 0.48
CA PHE A 162 9.89 6.41 1.71
C PHE A 162 10.45 5.00 1.98
N ILE A 163 10.36 4.06 1.01
CA ILE A 163 10.90 2.71 1.18
C ILE A 163 12.41 2.75 1.48
N LEU A 164 13.17 3.42 0.62
CA LEU A 164 14.64 3.45 0.72
C LEU A 164 15.11 4.08 2.04
N SER A 165 14.52 5.21 2.42
CA SER A 165 15.01 6.00 3.56
C SER A 165 14.35 5.63 4.88
N ALA A 166 13.03 5.57 4.92
CA ALA A 166 12.26 5.41 6.15
C ALA A 166 12.05 3.94 6.53
N VAL A 167 11.98 3.04 5.55
CA VAL A 167 11.72 1.61 5.80
C VAL A 167 13.02 0.81 5.84
N THR A 168 13.67 0.62 4.69
CA THR A 168 14.84 -0.26 4.58
C THR A 168 15.99 0.24 5.44
N LYS A 169 16.39 1.50 5.29
CA LYS A 169 17.54 2.04 6.02
C LYS A 169 17.26 2.27 7.50
N SER A 170 16.15 2.92 7.84
CA SER A 170 15.87 3.37 9.21
C SER A 170 15.28 2.29 10.11
N LEU A 171 14.41 1.43 9.57
CA LEU A 171 13.67 0.44 10.35
C LEU A 171 14.30 -0.95 10.24
N ASP A 172 14.47 -1.48 9.03
CA ASP A 172 15.05 -2.84 8.90
C ASP A 172 16.55 -2.84 9.24
N LEU A 173 17.39 -2.13 8.47
CA LEU A 173 18.85 -2.15 8.63
C LEU A 173 19.35 -1.53 9.95
N SER A 174 18.68 -0.49 10.45
CA SER A 174 19.15 0.26 11.64
C SER A 174 18.41 -0.07 12.93
N ALA A 175 17.33 -0.87 12.89
CA ALA A 175 16.57 -1.25 14.08
C ALA A 175 16.36 -2.76 14.17
N VAL A 176 15.67 -3.37 13.21
CA VAL A 176 15.31 -4.80 13.22
C VAL A 176 16.53 -5.70 13.18
N ILE A 177 17.47 -5.47 12.26
CA ILE A 177 18.63 -6.34 12.10
C ILE A 177 19.54 -6.30 13.32
N PRO A 178 19.90 -5.13 13.88
CA PRO A 178 20.62 -5.07 15.15
C PRO A 178 19.87 -5.77 16.28
N LEU A 179 18.55 -5.58 16.37
CA LEU A 179 17.69 -6.22 17.37
C LEU A 179 17.77 -7.75 17.29
N LEU A 180 17.66 -8.31 16.09
CA LEU A 180 17.77 -9.75 15.84
C LEU A 180 19.19 -10.26 16.15
N SER A 181 20.22 -9.54 15.72
CA SER A 181 21.62 -9.91 15.97
C SER A 181 21.95 -9.94 17.47
N ASP A 182 21.44 -8.99 18.25
CA ASP A 182 21.58 -8.96 19.70
C ASP A 182 20.89 -10.18 20.36
N LEU A 183 19.69 -10.54 19.89
CA LEU A 183 18.94 -11.71 20.37
C LEU A 183 19.61 -13.04 19.99
N GLU A 184 20.19 -13.14 18.80
CA GLU A 184 20.92 -14.32 18.31
C GLU A 184 22.23 -14.55 19.07
N SER A 185 22.95 -13.46 19.37
CA SER A 185 24.27 -13.51 20.01
C SER A 185 24.21 -13.64 21.54
N CYS A 186 23.09 -13.28 22.18
CA CYS A 186 23.00 -13.20 23.63
C CYS A 186 21.55 -13.34 24.15
N SER A 187 21.21 -14.51 24.69
CA SER A 187 19.86 -14.80 25.23
C SER A 187 19.46 -13.94 26.43
N ASP A 188 20.44 -13.43 27.20
CA ASP A 188 20.23 -12.66 28.43
C ASP A 188 20.52 -11.16 28.28
N CYS A 189 20.78 -10.68 27.05
CA CYS A 189 21.08 -9.27 26.83
C CYS A 189 19.83 -8.40 26.96
N ARG A 190 20.00 -7.24 27.58
CA ARG A 190 18.92 -6.23 27.66
C ARG A 190 18.73 -5.60 26.29
N VAL A 191 17.73 -6.10 25.59
CA VAL A 191 17.27 -5.54 24.33
C VAL A 191 16.50 -4.24 24.56
N ASP A 192 16.88 -3.18 23.85
CA ASP A 192 16.22 -1.87 23.91
C ASP A 192 14.99 -1.82 23.00
N PHE A 193 13.90 -2.43 23.48
CA PHE A 193 12.60 -2.44 22.79
C PHE A 193 12.00 -1.04 22.64
N GLU A 194 12.32 -0.10 23.53
CA GLU A 194 11.80 1.27 23.49
C GLU A 194 12.33 2.02 22.26
N LYS A 195 13.63 1.89 21.97
CA LYS A 195 14.23 2.46 20.77
C LYS A 195 13.66 1.86 19.48
N PHE A 196 13.34 0.57 19.47
CA PHE A 196 12.67 -0.07 18.34
C PHE A 196 11.27 0.50 18.14
N GLU A 197 10.46 0.56 19.20
CA GLU A 197 9.09 1.07 19.12
C GLU A 197 9.04 2.54 18.69
N TYR A 198 9.97 3.39 19.15
CA TYR A 198 10.06 4.78 18.66
C TYR A 198 10.24 4.84 17.14
N ARG A 199 11.12 3.99 16.57
CA ARG A 199 11.34 3.93 15.11
C ARG A 199 10.14 3.37 14.37
N PHE A 200 9.47 2.38 14.96
CA PHE A 200 8.24 1.81 14.42
C PHE A 200 7.12 2.87 14.33
N VAL A 201 6.98 3.70 15.36
CA VAL A 201 5.99 4.79 15.38
C VAL A 201 6.31 5.85 14.32
N GLU A 202 7.59 6.21 14.16
CA GLU A 202 7.99 7.12 13.08
C GLU A 202 7.70 6.51 11.70
N TYR A 203 7.90 5.21 11.51
CA TYR A 203 7.48 4.51 10.31
C TYR A 203 5.96 4.62 10.06
N ALA A 204 5.13 4.36 11.07
CA ALA A 204 3.68 4.51 10.97
C ALA A 204 3.27 5.94 10.57
N LYS A 205 3.92 6.98 11.13
CA LYS A 205 3.69 8.37 10.72
C LYS A 205 4.12 8.63 9.28
N MET A 206 5.27 8.11 8.89
CA MET A 206 5.83 8.32 7.55
C MET A 206 4.97 7.70 6.44
N GLN A 207 4.27 6.60 6.73
CA GLN A 207 3.27 6.01 5.82
C GLN A 207 2.15 6.99 5.46
N LEU A 208 1.70 7.83 6.39
CA LEU A 208 0.68 8.84 6.10
C LEU A 208 1.29 10.13 5.53
N LYS A 209 2.45 10.55 6.06
CA LYS A 209 3.12 11.79 5.65
C LYS A 209 3.55 11.78 4.18
N PHE A 210 4.06 10.66 3.66
CA PHE A 210 4.54 10.64 2.27
C PHE A 210 3.39 10.96 1.29
N ILE A 211 2.17 10.51 1.59
CA ILE A 211 0.98 10.77 0.76
C ILE A 211 0.72 12.27 0.70
N SER A 212 0.75 12.94 1.87
CA SER A 212 0.61 14.38 1.94
C SER A 212 1.67 15.10 1.10
N ILE A 213 2.93 14.66 1.18
CA ILE A 213 4.04 15.29 0.44
C ILE A 213 3.87 15.06 -1.07
N ALA A 214 3.44 13.86 -1.46
CA ALA A 214 3.37 13.45 -2.86
C ALA A 214 2.12 13.97 -3.60
N THR A 215 1.05 14.30 -2.88
CA THR A 215 -0.26 14.56 -3.52
C THR A 215 -0.93 15.85 -3.05
N LEU A 216 -0.42 16.54 -2.03
CA LEU A 216 -1.02 17.75 -1.51
C LEU A 216 -0.05 18.94 -1.56
N GLY A 217 -0.59 20.09 -1.96
CA GLY A 217 0.01 21.39 -1.73
C GLY A 217 -0.70 22.10 -0.57
N LYS A 218 -0.06 23.12 -0.02
CA LYS A 218 -0.64 23.95 1.05
C LYS A 218 -0.56 25.42 0.68
N LYS A 219 -1.72 26.09 0.62
CA LYS A 219 -1.82 27.54 0.34
C LYS A 219 -2.74 28.16 1.37
N ASN A 220 -2.26 29.19 2.07
CA ASN A 220 -3.00 29.87 3.14
C ASN A 220 -3.57 28.92 4.21
N GLY A 221 -2.82 27.88 4.58
CA GLY A 221 -3.27 26.88 5.56
C GLY A 221 -4.23 25.82 5.02
N VAL A 222 -4.72 25.95 3.78
CA VAL A 222 -5.66 25.03 3.16
C VAL A 222 -4.90 24.05 2.26
N PHE A 223 -5.24 22.77 2.38
CA PHE A 223 -4.72 21.71 1.51
C PHE A 223 -5.43 21.74 0.15
N TYR A 224 -4.67 21.54 -0.92
CA TYR A 224 -5.20 21.35 -2.26
C TYR A 224 -4.50 20.18 -2.94
N PRO A 225 -5.20 19.38 -3.76
CA PRO A 225 -4.58 18.28 -4.48
C PRO A 225 -3.56 18.82 -5.49
N VAL A 226 -2.43 18.13 -5.62
CA VAL A 226 -1.43 18.31 -6.66
C VAL A 226 -1.53 17.11 -7.59
N GLY A 227 -1.97 17.35 -8.83
CA GLY A 227 -2.23 16.29 -9.80
C GLY A 227 -3.63 15.68 -9.63
N ASN A 228 -3.74 14.36 -9.80
CA ASN A 228 -5.02 13.65 -9.76
C ASN A 228 -5.48 13.46 -8.31
N SER A 229 -6.64 14.05 -7.98
CA SER A 229 -7.23 13.96 -6.64
C SER A 229 -7.58 12.53 -6.22
N GLU A 230 -7.91 11.67 -7.18
CA GLU A 230 -8.23 10.27 -6.90
C GLU A 230 -7.01 9.50 -6.40
N HIS A 231 -5.80 9.85 -6.85
CA HIS A 231 -4.58 9.22 -6.35
C HIS A 231 -4.36 9.49 -4.86
N PHE A 232 -4.64 10.72 -4.40
CA PHE A 232 -4.61 11.04 -2.98
C PHE A 232 -5.61 10.18 -2.20
N LEU A 233 -6.87 10.12 -2.66
CA LEU A 233 -7.93 9.42 -1.95
C LEU A 233 -7.69 7.90 -1.89
N ARG A 234 -7.20 7.31 -2.99
CA ARG A 234 -6.88 5.87 -3.07
C ARG A 234 -5.64 5.52 -2.25
N ALA A 235 -4.58 6.33 -2.33
CA ALA A 235 -3.41 6.14 -1.51
C ALA A 235 -3.75 6.27 -0.01
N LEU A 236 -4.51 7.30 0.36
CA LEU A 236 -4.89 7.52 1.75
C LEU A 236 -5.80 6.40 2.27
N GLU A 237 -6.69 5.85 1.45
CA GLU A 237 -7.50 4.68 1.82
C GLU A 237 -6.59 3.50 2.19
N LEU A 238 -5.70 3.12 1.28
CA LEU A 238 -4.75 2.02 1.48
C LEU A 238 -3.93 2.22 2.75
N PHE A 239 -3.24 3.36 2.86
CA PHE A 239 -2.31 3.57 3.98
C PHE A 239 -3.02 3.87 5.30
N SER A 240 -4.27 4.31 5.31
CA SER A 240 -5.04 4.40 6.56
C SER A 240 -5.28 3.01 7.14
N GLU A 241 -5.66 2.04 6.29
CA GLU A 241 -5.83 0.66 6.70
C GLU A 241 -4.51 0.03 7.13
N LYS A 242 -3.46 0.14 6.31
CA LYS A 242 -2.16 -0.48 6.61
C LYS A 242 -1.49 0.13 7.83
N THR A 243 -1.58 1.45 8.03
CA THR A 243 -1.05 2.10 9.24
C THR A 243 -1.82 1.63 10.49
N LYS A 244 -3.14 1.48 10.40
CA LYS A 244 -3.97 0.93 11.48
C LYS A 244 -3.57 -0.50 11.84
N GLU A 245 -3.41 -1.37 10.83
CA GLU A 245 -2.96 -2.75 11.02
C GLU A 245 -1.59 -2.81 11.69
N ASP A 246 -0.65 -1.97 11.26
CA ASP A 246 0.67 -1.89 11.86
C ASP A 246 0.57 -1.45 13.33
N LEU A 247 -0.12 -0.35 13.64
CA LEU A 247 -0.25 0.15 15.01
C LEU A 247 -0.94 -0.85 15.95
N ARG A 248 -1.91 -1.63 15.47
CA ARG A 248 -2.54 -2.72 16.24
C ARG A 248 -1.55 -3.83 16.61
N ASN A 249 -0.48 -3.97 15.84
CA ASN A 249 0.58 -4.94 16.05
C ASN A 249 1.77 -4.41 16.85
N SER A 250 1.80 -3.12 17.20
CA SER A 250 2.84 -2.51 18.04
C SER A 250 2.80 -3.03 19.48
N LEU A 251 3.96 -3.09 20.15
CA LEU A 251 4.01 -3.32 21.60
C LEU A 251 3.31 -2.18 22.38
N TRP A 252 3.19 -0.99 21.78
CA TRP A 252 2.54 0.19 22.34
C TRP A 252 1.12 0.42 21.82
N LYS A 253 0.45 -0.59 21.24
CA LYS A 253 -0.90 -0.48 20.66
C LYS A 253 -1.92 0.26 21.56
N GLU A 254 -1.89 0.05 22.88
CA GLU A 254 -2.80 0.69 23.83
C GLU A 254 -2.60 2.22 23.88
N ARG A 255 -1.35 2.70 23.72
CA ARG A 255 -1.01 4.13 23.64
C ARG A 255 -1.56 4.77 22.36
N PHE A 256 -1.78 3.98 21.31
CA PHE A 256 -2.27 4.45 20.01
C PHE A 256 -3.75 4.17 19.77
N SER A 257 -4.50 3.78 20.81
CA SER A 257 -5.90 3.36 20.68
C SER A 257 -6.79 4.40 19.98
N CYS A 258 -6.67 5.70 20.29
CA CYS A 258 -7.43 6.74 19.57
C CYS A 258 -6.99 6.88 18.12
N ALA A 259 -5.69 6.94 17.85
CA ALA A 259 -5.19 7.04 16.48
C ALA A 259 -5.63 5.82 15.64
N ILE A 260 -5.64 4.61 16.23
CA ILE A 260 -6.17 3.39 15.60
C ILE A 260 -7.66 3.54 15.29
N ALA A 261 -8.46 4.08 16.22
CA ALA A 261 -9.89 4.30 16.02
C ALA A 261 -10.15 5.36 14.94
N GLU A 262 -9.42 6.48 14.96
CA GLU A 262 -9.53 7.54 13.96
C GLU A 262 -9.08 7.07 12.57
N LEU A 263 -8.06 6.23 12.47
CA LEU A 263 -7.66 5.59 11.21
C LEU A 263 -8.74 4.63 10.68
N ASP A 264 -9.42 3.90 11.56
CA ASP A 264 -10.53 3.02 11.19
C ASP A 264 -11.70 3.82 10.63
N VAL A 265 -12.06 4.93 11.29
CA VAL A 265 -13.07 5.87 10.82
C VAL A 265 -12.67 6.50 9.49
N LEU A 266 -11.42 6.95 9.37
CA LEU A 266 -10.89 7.55 8.13
C LEU A 266 -10.96 6.56 6.97
N TYR A 267 -10.48 5.33 7.18
CA TYR A 267 -10.55 4.25 6.20
C TYR A 267 -11.99 3.99 5.73
N MET A 268 -12.92 3.75 6.67
CA MET A 268 -14.33 3.50 6.33
C MET A 268 -14.94 4.64 5.50
N GLN A 269 -14.64 5.89 5.86
CA GLN A 269 -15.17 7.05 5.14
C GLN A 269 -14.57 7.18 3.74
N LEU A 270 -13.28 6.89 3.58
CA LEU A 270 -12.62 6.87 2.27
C LEU A 270 -13.19 5.76 1.39
N THR A 271 -13.34 4.54 1.92
CA THR A 271 -13.95 3.42 1.20
C THR A 271 -15.35 3.74 0.71
N LEU A 272 -16.21 4.26 1.59
CA LEU A 272 -17.57 4.68 1.20
C LEU A 272 -17.55 5.76 0.12
N PHE A 273 -16.66 6.75 0.25
CA PHE A 273 -16.53 7.82 -0.74
C PHE A 273 -16.07 7.28 -2.11
N ASN A 274 -15.05 6.42 -2.11
CA ASN A 274 -14.45 5.82 -3.28
C ASN A 274 -15.37 4.78 -3.97
N GLN A 275 -16.34 4.23 -3.24
CA GLN A 275 -17.44 3.40 -3.78
C GLN A 275 -18.64 4.20 -4.30
N GLY A 276 -18.60 5.54 -4.22
CA GLY A 276 -19.62 6.43 -4.79
C GLY A 276 -20.56 7.08 -3.78
N SER A 277 -20.46 6.77 -2.48
CA SER A 277 -21.23 7.45 -1.43
C SER A 277 -20.62 8.82 -1.10
N ARG A 278 -20.90 9.81 -1.95
CA ARG A 278 -20.27 11.15 -1.89
C ARG A 278 -21.06 12.18 -1.08
N SER A 279 -22.10 11.77 -0.35
CA SER A 279 -23.02 12.66 0.37
C SER A 279 -22.31 13.50 1.45
N MET A 280 -21.32 12.93 2.14
CA MET A 280 -20.53 13.60 3.19
C MET A 280 -19.89 14.92 2.72
N TYR A 281 -19.49 14.99 1.45
CA TYR A 281 -18.86 16.17 0.86
C TYR A 281 -19.68 16.76 -0.29
N ARG A 282 -21.00 16.53 -0.29
CA ARG A 282 -21.95 17.06 -1.31
C ARG A 282 -21.52 16.75 -2.74
N GLY A 283 -20.89 15.61 -2.98
CA GLY A 283 -20.37 15.22 -4.29
C GLY A 283 -19.09 15.92 -4.75
N ARG A 284 -18.54 16.87 -3.98
CA ARG A 284 -17.39 17.69 -4.39
C ARG A 284 -16.07 17.05 -3.96
N ILE A 285 -15.27 16.64 -4.94
CA ILE A 285 -14.00 15.95 -4.72
C ILE A 285 -12.99 16.83 -3.98
N GLU A 286 -12.97 18.13 -4.25
CA GLU A 286 -12.03 19.07 -3.64
C GLU A 286 -12.31 19.24 -2.14
N MET A 287 -13.60 19.26 -1.75
CA MET A 287 -14.00 19.29 -0.35
C MET A 287 -13.64 17.99 0.37
N ALA A 288 -13.78 16.85 -0.32
CA ALA A 288 -13.37 15.55 0.22
C ALA A 288 -11.86 15.49 0.45
N VAL A 289 -11.05 15.92 -0.53
CA VAL A 289 -9.59 16.01 -0.40
C VAL A 289 -9.21 16.87 0.81
N GLN A 290 -9.81 18.05 0.96
CA GLN A 290 -9.54 18.94 2.09
C GLN A 290 -9.92 18.31 3.44
N GLY A 291 -11.11 17.76 3.55
CA GLY A 291 -11.60 17.13 4.78
C GLY A 291 -10.74 15.94 5.19
N PHE A 292 -10.43 15.05 4.25
CA PHE A 292 -9.59 13.88 4.53
C PHE A 292 -8.13 14.26 4.80
N ALA A 293 -7.58 15.27 4.12
CA ALA A 293 -6.26 15.80 4.43
C ALA A 293 -6.17 16.38 5.84
N GLN A 294 -7.20 17.10 6.29
CA GLN A 294 -7.26 17.62 7.65
C GLN A 294 -7.30 16.48 8.68
N LYS A 295 -8.15 15.46 8.47
CA LYS A 295 -8.23 14.29 9.36
C LYS A 295 -6.92 13.53 9.43
N MET A 296 -6.29 13.25 8.29
CA MET A 296 -4.98 12.63 8.23
C MET A 296 -3.94 13.41 9.05
N ASN A 297 -3.92 14.74 8.94
CA ASN A 297 -2.99 15.56 9.73
C ASN A 297 -3.30 15.55 11.24
N THR A 298 -4.57 15.52 11.62
CA THR A 298 -4.96 15.33 13.03
C THR A 298 -4.41 14.02 13.57
N ILE A 299 -4.62 12.91 12.85
CA ILE A 299 -4.09 11.58 13.22
C ILE A 299 -2.56 11.60 13.34
N ILE A 300 -1.86 12.19 12.37
CA ILE A 300 -0.39 12.32 12.41
C ILE A 300 0.06 13.10 13.68
N ASN A 301 -0.69 14.12 14.07
CA ASN A 301 -0.38 14.89 15.28
C ASN A 301 -0.68 14.12 16.56
N GLU A 302 -1.76 13.33 16.60
CA GLU A 302 -2.07 12.44 17.73
C GLU A 302 -0.98 11.38 17.91
N LEU A 303 -0.47 10.82 16.82
CA LEU A 303 0.69 9.90 16.87
C LEU A 303 1.97 10.56 17.42
N ASN A 304 2.08 11.90 17.39
CA ASN A 304 3.20 12.61 18.04
C ASN A 304 3.01 12.76 19.55
N ASN A 305 1.79 12.61 20.04
CA ASN A 305 1.44 12.80 21.44
C ASN A 305 1.11 11.43 22.06
N GLU A 306 2.10 10.78 22.67
CA GLU A 306 1.97 9.46 23.32
C GLU A 306 0.93 9.42 24.46
N GLU A 307 0.43 10.58 24.88
CA GLU A 307 -0.60 10.75 25.91
C GLU A 307 -1.94 11.23 25.37
N SER A 308 -2.14 11.33 24.05
CA SER A 308 -3.38 11.85 23.45
C SER A 308 -4.65 11.08 23.85
N CYS A 309 -4.49 9.87 24.41
CA CYS A 309 -5.57 8.99 24.87
C CYS A 309 -5.61 8.74 26.38
N LYS A 310 -4.81 9.47 27.17
CA LYS A 310 -4.80 9.33 28.65
C LYS A 310 -5.67 10.38 29.33
#